data_AF-A0A969SE08-F1
#
_entry.id   AF-A0A969SE08-F1
#
_cell.length_a   1.000
_cell.length_b   1.000
_cell.length_c   1.000
_cell.angle_alpha   90.00
_cell.angle_beta   90.00
_cell.angle_gamma   90.00
#
_symmetry.space_group_name_H-M   'P 1'
#
loop_
_entity.id
_entity.type
_entity.pdbx_description
1 polymer ?
#
loop_
_entity_poly.entity_id
_entity_poly.type
_entity_poly.pdbx_seq_one_letter_code
_entity_poly.pdbx_strand_id
1 'polypeptide(L)'
;MQALSREHIEISPDVRAGKPRIAGTRIAVEDVAVMHLKMGYSLMEIAGKYDLCLASVYAAMAYYFDYRNEIDRQIKEEDESIRVLKSNYPSRLQEKLKSLTYADNGGTCCNS
;
A
#
# COMPACT_ATOMS: atom_id res chain seq x y z
N MET A 1 15.29 -9.17 26.38
CA MET A 1 14.34 -9.39 25.27
C MET A 1 15.06 -9.02 23.99
N GLN A 2 15.52 -10.02 23.23
CA GLN A 2 16.25 -9.79 21.98
C GLN A 2 15.26 -9.32 20.92
N ALA A 3 15.50 -8.12 20.39
CA ALA A 3 14.78 -7.56 19.27
C ALA A 3 14.84 -8.54 18.09
N LEU A 4 13.67 -8.86 17.52
CA LEU A 4 13.56 -9.67 16.30
C LEU A 4 14.60 -9.18 15.30
N SER A 5 15.52 -10.09 15.02
CA SER A 5 16.80 -9.94 14.35
C SER A 5 16.87 -8.80 13.34
N ARG A 6 17.74 -7.82 13.64
CA ARG A 6 18.22 -6.75 12.72
C ARG A 6 18.73 -7.26 11.37
N GLU A 7 18.86 -8.57 11.19
CA GLU A 7 19.20 -9.24 9.94
C GLU A 7 18.07 -9.16 8.90
N HIS A 8 16.82 -8.99 9.33
CA HIS A 8 15.65 -9.04 8.44
C HIS A 8 14.93 -7.71 8.29
N ILE A 9 15.05 -6.80 9.26
CA ILE A 9 14.36 -5.50 9.25
C ILE A 9 15.38 -4.39 9.45
N GLU A 10 15.41 -3.46 8.50
CA GLU A 10 16.21 -2.26 8.53
C GLU A 10 15.32 -1.04 8.71
N ILE A 11 15.81 -0.07 9.48
CA ILE A 11 15.19 1.25 9.62
C ILE A 11 16.26 2.26 9.22
N SER A 12 16.01 3.05 8.18
CA SER A 12 16.92 4.13 7.77
C SER A 12 16.15 5.44 7.71
N PRO A 13 16.60 6.50 8.43
CA PRO A 13 15.89 7.78 8.45
C PRO A 13 15.79 8.42 7.05
N ASP A 14 16.77 8.15 6.18
CA ASP A 14 16.86 8.73 4.84
C ASP A 14 15.96 8.05 3.79
N VAL A 15 15.33 6.92 4.11
CA VAL A 15 14.56 6.11 3.15
C VAL A 15 13.13 5.93 3.64
N ARG A 16 12.15 6.28 2.79
CA ARG A 16 10.70 6.26 3.12
C ARG A 16 10.39 6.91 4.47
N ALA A 17 10.96 8.07 4.75
CA ALA A 17 10.71 8.84 5.98
C ALA A 17 10.98 8.06 7.29
N GLY A 18 11.96 7.14 7.29
CA GLY A 18 12.30 6.36 8.48
C GLY A 18 11.40 5.16 8.73
N LYS A 19 10.56 4.77 7.76
CA LYS A 19 9.70 3.59 7.91
C LYS A 19 10.50 2.28 7.92
N PRO A 20 10.09 1.30 8.74
CA PRO A 20 10.73 -0.02 8.80
C PRO A 20 10.55 -0.77 7.48
N ARG A 21 11.64 -1.34 6.96
CA ARG A 21 11.67 -2.10 5.71
C ARG A 21 12.36 -3.44 5.86
N ILE A 22 12.07 -4.36 4.95
CA ILE A 22 12.79 -5.63 4.88
C ILE A 22 14.22 -5.36 4.39
N ALA A 23 15.21 -5.91 5.10
CA ALA A 23 16.64 -5.78 4.79
C ALA A 23 16.94 -6.15 3.33
N GLY A 24 17.78 -5.37 2.66
CA GLY A 24 18.12 -5.58 1.25
C GLY A 24 17.03 -5.23 0.24
N THR A 25 15.87 -4.71 0.67
CA THR A 25 14.77 -4.34 -0.23
C THR A 25 14.22 -2.94 0.07
N ARG A 26 13.38 -2.41 -0.83
CA ARG A 26 12.62 -1.16 -0.63
C ARG A 26 11.16 -1.41 -0.21
N ILE A 27 10.85 -2.64 0.21
CA ILE A 27 9.50 -3.04 0.63
C ILE A 27 9.38 -2.75 2.12
N ALA A 28 8.41 -1.89 2.47
CA ALA A 28 8.16 -1.51 3.85
C ALA A 28 7.32 -2.58 4.56
N VAL A 29 7.43 -2.64 5.89
CA VAL A 29 6.63 -3.55 6.71
C VAL A 29 5.13 -3.27 6.54
N GLU A 30 4.76 -2.00 6.36
CA GLU A 30 3.38 -1.58 6.05
C GLU A 30 2.85 -2.22 4.76
N ASP A 31 3.70 -2.34 3.73
CA ASP A 31 3.30 -2.89 2.43
C ASP A 31 2.92 -4.37 2.59
N VAL A 32 3.71 -5.12 3.36
CA VAL A 32 3.45 -6.54 3.69
C VAL A 32 2.16 -6.69 4.48
N ALA A 33 1.94 -5.83 5.48
CA ALA A 33 0.71 -5.84 6.28
C ALA A 33 -0.53 -5.53 5.43
N VAL A 34 -0.45 -4.55 4.53
CA VAL A 34 -1.54 -4.20 3.60
C VAL A 34 -1.82 -5.36 2.64
N MET A 35 -0.78 -5.97 2.05
CA MET A 35 -0.94 -7.11 1.14
C MET A 35 -1.59 -8.31 1.84
N HIS A 36 -1.19 -8.60 3.08
CA HIS A 36 -1.73 -9.73 3.82
C HIS A 36 -3.15 -9.45 4.35
N LEU A 37 -3.36 -8.31 5.02
CA LEU A 37 -4.59 -8.02 5.75
C LEU A 37 -5.68 -7.37 4.89
N LYS A 38 -5.31 -6.45 3.98
CA LYS A 38 -6.29 -5.75 3.12
C LYS A 38 -6.51 -6.48 1.80
N MET A 39 -5.46 -7.03 1.18
CA MET A 39 -5.57 -7.71 -0.12
C MET A 39 -5.75 -9.22 -0.01
N GLY A 40 -5.54 -9.81 1.17
CA GLY A 40 -5.77 -11.24 1.42
C GLY A 40 -4.70 -12.18 0.86
N TYR A 41 -3.53 -11.67 0.45
CA TYR A 41 -2.43 -12.52 0.00
C TYR A 41 -1.82 -13.30 1.17
N SER A 42 -1.45 -14.57 0.93
CA SER A 42 -0.67 -15.34 1.90
C SER A 42 0.78 -14.84 1.96
N LEU A 43 1.44 -15.04 3.11
CA LEU A 43 2.84 -14.63 3.27
C LEU A 43 3.79 -15.35 2.30
N MET A 44 3.46 -16.59 1.93
CA MET A 44 4.22 -17.36 0.95
C MET A 44 4.06 -16.79 -0.46
N GLU A 45 2.84 -16.37 -0.85
CA GLU A 45 2.62 -15.70 -2.14
C GLU A 45 3.36 -14.36 -2.21
N ILE A 46 3.35 -13.57 -1.12
CA ILE A 46 4.11 -12.32 -1.04
C ILE A 46 5.61 -12.61 -1.18
N ALA A 47 6.12 -13.62 -0.47
CA ALA A 47 7.52 -14.01 -0.57
C ALA A 47 7.91 -14.41 -1.99
N GLY A 48 7.11 -15.26 -2.65
CA GLY A 48 7.38 -15.70 -4.02
C GLY A 48 7.21 -14.59 -5.08
N LYS A 49 6.28 -13.66 -4.88
CA LYS A 49 6.02 -12.57 -5.83
C LYS A 49 7.13 -11.52 -5.87
N TYR A 50 7.80 -11.31 -4.74
CA TYR A 50 8.82 -10.28 -4.57
C TYR A 50 10.23 -10.86 -4.35
N ASP A 51 10.41 -12.17 -4.59
CA ASP A 51 11.65 -12.91 -4.36
C ASP A 51 12.26 -12.63 -2.96
N LEU A 52 11.39 -12.59 -1.95
CA LEU A 52 11.79 -12.33 -0.56
C LEU A 52 12.04 -13.63 0.19
N CYS A 53 12.99 -13.58 1.12
CA CYS A 53 13.14 -14.66 2.08
C CYS A 53 11.88 -14.76 2.95
N LEU A 54 11.32 -15.97 3.05
CA LEU A 54 10.11 -16.23 3.83
C LEU A 54 10.30 -15.82 5.31
N ALA A 55 11.50 -16.05 5.87
CA ALA A 55 11.83 -15.62 7.23
C ALA A 55 11.72 -14.10 7.40
N SER A 56 12.10 -13.31 6.39
CA SER A 56 11.98 -11.85 6.43
C SER A 56 10.55 -11.37 6.38
N VAL A 57 9.69 -12.06 5.62
CA VAL A 57 8.25 -11.76 5.56
C VAL A 57 7.58 -12.07 6.90
N TYR A 58 7.92 -13.19 7.54
CA TYR A 58 7.43 -13.49 8.89
C TYR A 58 7.95 -12.50 9.94
N ALA A 59 9.23 -12.11 9.86
CA ALA A 59 9.78 -11.09 10.74
C ALA A 59 9.05 -9.74 10.57
N ALA A 60 8.77 -9.33 9.34
CA ALA A 60 8.01 -8.11 9.05
C ALA A 60 6.61 -8.17 9.68
N MET A 61 5.90 -9.28 9.57
CA MET A 61 4.60 -9.45 10.20
C MET A 61 4.68 -9.43 11.73
N ALA A 62 5.71 -10.04 12.32
CA ALA A 62 5.93 -9.99 13.76
C ALA A 62 6.15 -8.54 14.23
N TYR A 63 7.01 -7.78 13.55
CA TYR A 63 7.21 -6.35 13.82
C TYR A 63 5.92 -5.55 13.65
N TYR A 64 5.13 -5.85 12.62
CA TYR A 64 3.84 -5.21 12.44
C TYR A 64 2.92 -5.43 13.64
N PHE A 65 2.85 -6.65 14.20
CA PHE A 65 2.00 -6.91 15.35
C PHE A 65 2.50 -6.21 16.63
N ASP A 66 3.82 -6.09 16.81
CA ASP A 66 4.40 -5.35 17.94
C ASP A 66 4.06 -3.85 17.89
N TYR A 67 4.02 -3.26 16.70
CA TYR A 67 3.77 -1.83 16.48
C TYR A 67 2.44 -1.52 15.77
N ARG A 68 1.47 -2.45 15.87
CA ARG A 68 0.25 -2.44 15.06
C ARG A 68 -0.50 -1.12 15.11
N ASN A 69 -0.72 -0.58 16.31
CA ASN A 69 -1.50 0.63 16.50
C ASN A 69 -0.85 1.85 15.82
N GLU A 70 0.48 1.93 15.85
CA GLU A 70 1.22 3.03 15.25
C GLU A 70 1.19 2.92 13.72
N ILE A 71 1.44 1.73 13.18
CA ILE A 71 1.42 1.49 11.74
C ILE A 71 0.00 1.65 11.18
N ASP A 72 -1.03 1.13 11.85
CA ASP A 72 -2.43 1.30 11.45
C ASP A 72 -2.85 2.78 11.43
N ARG A 73 -2.34 3.59 12.37
CA ARG A 73 -2.58 5.03 12.38
C ARG A 73 -1.92 5.70 11.17
N GLN A 74 -0.64 5.42 10.92
CA GLN A 74 0.09 5.96 9.77
C GLN A 74 -0.59 5.61 8.44
N ILE A 75 -1.03 4.36 8.28
CA ILE A 75 -1.75 3.90 7.08
C ILE A 75 -3.05 4.71 6.89
N LYS A 76 -3.80 4.96 7.97
CA LYS A 76 -5.05 5.74 7.90
C LYS A 76 -4.81 7.20 7.55
N GLU A 77 -3.80 7.82 8.16
CA GLU A 77 -3.41 9.21 7.89
C GLU A 77 -2.94 9.38 6.43
N GLU A 78 -2.20 8.41 5.89
CA GLU A 78 -1.82 8.40 4.48
C GLU A 78 -3.03 8.21 3.56
N ASP A 79 -3.92 7.26 3.87
CA ASP A 79 -5.16 7.04 3.10
C ASP A 79 -6.04 8.30 3.07
N GLU A 80 -6.12 9.05 4.18
CA GLU A 80 -6.83 10.33 4.25
C GLU A 80 -6.14 11.43 3.45
N SER A 81 -4.82 11.56 3.59
CA SER A 81 -4.01 12.53 2.83
C SER A 81 -4.15 12.32 1.31
N ILE A 82 -4.11 11.05 0.86
CA ILE A 82 -4.33 10.67 -0.53
C ILE A 82 -5.74 11.05 -0.99
N ARG A 83 -6.76 10.84 -0.16
CA ARG A 83 -8.15 11.21 -0.47
C ARG A 83 -8.30 12.71 -0.66
N VAL A 84 -7.75 13.52 0.24
CA VAL A 84 -7.77 14.98 0.14
C VAL A 84 -7.05 15.45 -1.13
N LEU A 85 -5.87 14.89 -1.41
CA LEU A 85 -5.10 15.25 -2.60
C LEU A 85 -5.84 14.90 -3.90
N LYS A 86 -6.48 13.72 -3.97
CA LYS A 86 -7.32 13.30 -5.11
C LYS A 86 -8.52 14.22 -5.30
N SER A 87 -9.10 14.72 -4.21
CA SER A 87 -10.21 15.68 -4.28
C SER A 87 -9.77 17.05 -4.83
N ASN A 88 -8.57 17.50 -4.45
CA ASN A 88 -8.05 18.81 -4.85
C ASN A 88 -7.48 18.81 -6.28
N TYR A 89 -7.02 17.67 -6.80
CA TYR A 89 -6.41 17.57 -8.13
C TYR A 89 -7.00 16.39 -8.92
N PRO A 90 -8.15 16.56 -9.59
CA PRO A 90 -8.66 15.55 -10.51
C PRO A 90 -7.65 15.37 -11.66
N SER A 91 -7.32 14.12 -11.99
CA SER A 91 -6.32 13.84 -13.03
C SER A 91 -6.84 14.22 -14.42
N ARG A 92 -5.95 14.65 -15.32
CA ARG A 92 -6.31 14.93 -16.73
C ARG A 92 -7.00 13.74 -17.42
N LEU A 93 -6.70 12.52 -16.96
CA LEU A 93 -7.36 11.29 -17.40
C LEU A 93 -8.81 11.20 -16.90
N GLN A 94 -9.10 11.61 -15.67
CA GLN A 94 -10.47 11.67 -15.15
C GLN A 94 -11.32 12.72 -15.89
N GLU A 95 -10.74 13.87 -16.19
CA GLU A 95 -11.37 14.91 -16.99
C GLU A 95 -11.70 14.38 -18.41
N LYS A 96 -10.74 13.71 -19.05
CA LYS A 96 -10.93 13.10 -20.36
C LYS A 96 -11.94 11.95 -20.34
N LEU A 97 -11.94 11.10 -19.30
CA LEU A 97 -12.92 10.02 -19.13
C LEU A 97 -14.35 10.58 -19.00
N LYS A 98 -14.54 11.64 -18.20
CA LYS A 98 -15.84 12.33 -18.10
C LYS A 98 -16.31 12.80 -19.48
N SER A 99 -15.44 13.48 -20.25
CA SER A 99 -15.80 13.98 -21.59
C SER A 99 -16.21 12.87 -22.57
N LEU A 100 -15.60 11.68 -22.46
CA LEU A 100 -15.96 10.52 -23.28
C LEU A 100 -17.31 9.92 -22.86
N THR A 101 -17.60 9.80 -21.56
CA THR A 101 -18.87 9.25 -21.06
C THR A 101 -20.10 10.12 -21.38
N TYR A 102 -19.92 11.41 -21.68
CA TYR A 102 -21.01 12.29 -22.12
C TYR A 102 -21.33 12.19 -23.62
N ALA A 103 -20.39 11.74 -24.45
CA ALA A 103 -20.58 11.66 -25.90
C ALA A 103 -21.50 10.48 -26.32
N ASP A 104 -21.60 9.43 -25.49
CA ASP A 104 -22.35 8.21 -25.83
C ASP A 104 -23.82 8.23 -25.35
N ASN A 105 -24.23 9.18 -24.50
CA ASN A 105 -25.60 9.24 -23.94
C ASN A 105 -26.58 10.10 -24.75
N GLY A 106 -26.20 10.57 -25.95
CA GLY A 106 -27.02 11.40 -26.84
C GLY A 106 -28.00 10.63 -27.75
N GLY A 107 -28.30 9.36 -27.45
CA GLY A 107 -29.12 8.49 -28.28
C GLY A 107 -30.57 8.31 -27.81
N THR A 108 -31.32 9.40 -27.58
CA THR A 108 -32.80 9.30 -27.56
C THR A 108 -33.33 9.50 -28.98
N CYS A 109 -33.42 8.40 -29.74
CA CYS A 109 -34.20 8.35 -30.97
C CYS A 109 -35.65 8.04 -30.61
N CYS A 110 -36.45 9.11 -30.52
CA CYS A 110 -37.87 9.25 -30.80
C CYS A 110 -38.75 7.97 -30.86
N ASN A 111 -39.75 7.93 -29.97
CA ASN A 111 -40.98 7.17 -30.14
C ASN A 111 -41.67 7.52 -31.47
N SER A 112 -42.12 6.51 -32.22
CA SER A 112 -43.15 6.62 -33.26
C SER A 112 -43.91 5.29 -33.33
#